data_AF-A0A1Y4F9K4-F1
#
_entry.id   AF-A0A1Y4F9K4-F1
#
_cell.length_a   1.000
_cell.length_b   1.000
_cell.length_c   1.000
_cell.angle_alpha   90.00
_cell.angle_beta   90.00
_cell.angle_gamma   90.00
#
_symmetry.space_group_name_H-M   'P 1'
#
loop_
_entity.id
_entity.type
_entity.pdbx_description
1 polymer ?
#
loop_
_entity_poly.entity_id
_entity_poly.type
_entity_poly.pdbx_seq_one_letter_code
_entity_poly.pdbx_strand_id
1 'polypeptide(L)'
;MDNGVYTMIRRDQDGMDINVYIDMYELPAELMKEGTETNVIEVFRKIAKDYLATDEGKRELEYSCGCFNWNDFANIPEKFLNRYGIRSVPIVSRFYTEVDANEELV
;
A
#
# COMPACT_ATOMS: atom_id res chain seq x y z
N MET A 1 3.98 -19.60 2.71
CA MET A 1 2.84 -18.87 3.29
C MET A 1 2.21 -18.17 2.10
N ASP A 2 0.96 -18.49 1.79
CA ASP A 2 0.32 -17.94 0.60
C ASP A 2 -0.01 -16.47 0.87
N ASN A 3 0.50 -15.58 0.03
CA ASN A 3 0.21 -14.15 0.08
C ASN A 3 -0.78 -13.81 -1.04
N GLY A 4 -1.63 -12.80 -0.82
CA GLY A 4 -2.57 -12.28 -1.81
C GLY A 4 -2.28 -10.82 -2.15
N VAL A 5 -2.72 -10.37 -3.32
CA VAL A 5 -2.61 -8.97 -3.74
C VAL A 5 -3.85 -8.20 -3.31
N TYR A 6 -3.67 -7.17 -2.49
CA TYR A 6 -4.67 -6.21 -2.06
C TYR A 6 -4.54 -4.91 -2.86
N THR A 7 -5.65 -4.45 -3.44
CA THR A 7 -5.70 -3.17 -4.15
C THR A 7 -6.35 -2.12 -3.28
N MET A 8 -5.60 -1.10 -2.88
CA MET A 8 -6.13 0.09 -2.23
C MET A 8 -6.43 1.15 -3.29
N ILE A 9 -7.67 1.66 -3.33
CA ILE A 9 -8.07 2.77 -4.19
C ILE A 9 -8.28 4.00 -3.30
N ARG A 10 -7.41 4.98 -3.41
CA ARG A 10 -7.53 6.26 -2.71
C ARG A 10 -8.14 7.28 -3.64
N ARG A 11 -9.13 8.01 -3.15
CA ARG A 11 -9.76 9.13 -3.87
C ARG A 11 -9.49 10.40 -3.09
N ASP A 12 -8.86 11.35 -3.77
CA ASP A 12 -8.70 12.70 -3.30
C ASP A 12 -9.66 13.57 -4.11
N GLN A 13 -10.58 14.25 -3.42
CA GLN A 13 -11.65 15.02 -4.03
C GLN A 13 -11.63 16.45 -3.49
N ASP A 14 -11.33 17.39 -4.37
CA ASP A 14 -11.44 18.83 -4.12
C ASP A 14 -12.53 19.42 -5.02
N GLY A 15 -13.74 19.58 -4.45
CA GLY A 15 -14.91 19.97 -5.21
C GLY A 15 -15.27 18.96 -6.32
N MET A 16 -15.12 19.38 -7.58
CA MET A 16 -15.35 18.54 -8.76
C MET A 16 -14.08 17.84 -9.27
N ASP A 17 -12.90 18.26 -8.81
CA ASP A 17 -11.64 17.63 -9.19
C ASP A 17 -11.46 16.36 -8.37
N ILE A 18 -11.36 15.22 -9.06
CA ILE A 18 -11.20 13.90 -8.45
C ILE A 18 -9.90 13.27 -8.96
N ASN A 19 -8.95 13.10 -8.06
CA ASN A 19 -7.75 12.31 -8.29
C ASN A 19 -7.95 10.91 -7.72
N VAL A 20 -7.66 9.88 -8.52
CA VAL A 20 -7.73 8.48 -8.10
C VAL A 20 -6.33 7.89 -8.13
N TYR A 21 -5.90 7.38 -6.98
CA TYR A 21 -4.65 6.64 -6.82
C TYR A 21 -4.98 5.18 -6.58
N ILE A 22 -4.20 4.30 -7.19
CA ILE A 22 -4.25 2.87 -6.97
C ILE A 22 -2.92 2.51 -6.35
N ASP A 23 -2.94 1.76 -5.26
CA ASP A 23 -1.77 1.15 -4.65
C ASP A 23 -2.05 -0.35 -4.53
N MET A 24 -1.04 -1.18 -4.79
CA MET A 24 -1.15 -2.63 -4.64
C MET A 24 -0.20 -3.10 -3.54
N TYR A 25 -0.65 -4.05 -2.73
CA TYR A 25 0.14 -4.62 -1.65
C TYR A 25 0.04 -6.14 -1.65
N GLU A 26 1.15 -6.83 -1.44
CA GLU A 26 1.14 -8.23 -1.03
C GLU A 26 0.85 -8.30 0.46
N LEU A 27 -0.21 -9.01 0.83
CA LEU A 27 -0.64 -9.24 2.21
C LEU A 27 -0.66 -10.74 2.53
N PRO A 28 -0.47 -11.13 3.80
CA PRO A 28 -0.74 -12.49 4.25
C PRO A 28 -2.19 -12.95 3.94
N ALA A 29 -2.39 -14.18 3.47
CA ALA A 29 -3.70 -14.68 3.05
C ALA A 29 -4.78 -14.63 4.15
N GLU A 30 -4.42 -14.68 5.42
CA GLU A 30 -5.36 -14.54 6.54
C GLU A 30 -6.06 -13.18 6.56
N LEU A 31 -5.44 -12.14 5.99
CA LEU A 31 -5.99 -10.79 5.87
C LEU A 31 -6.80 -10.59 4.57
N MET A 32 -6.81 -11.58 3.68
CA MET A 32 -7.38 -11.50 2.32
C MET A 32 -8.65 -12.34 2.13
N LYS A 33 -9.28 -12.79 3.22
CA LYS A 33 -10.54 -13.54 3.16
C LYS A 33 -11.69 -12.59 2.86
N GLU A 34 -12.73 -13.08 2.17
CA GLU A 34 -13.92 -12.27 1.91
C GLU A 34 -14.50 -11.73 3.22
N GLY A 35 -14.81 -10.43 3.27
CA GLY A 35 -15.32 -9.75 4.46
C GLY A 35 -14.26 -9.25 5.44
N THR A 36 -12.96 -9.37 5.14
CA THR A 36 -11.87 -8.86 6.00
C THR A 36 -11.33 -7.48 5.59
N GLU A 37 -12.01 -6.75 4.70
CA GLU A 37 -11.57 -5.43 4.23
C GLU A 37 -11.40 -4.45 5.41
N THR A 38 -12.32 -4.47 6.36
CA THR A 38 -12.21 -3.69 7.60
C THR A 38 -10.95 -4.05 8.38
N ASN A 39 -10.61 -5.35 8.45
CA ASN A 39 -9.41 -5.81 9.15
C ASN A 39 -8.13 -5.31 8.45
N VAL A 40 -8.09 -5.31 7.11
CA VAL A 40 -6.95 -4.77 6.36
C VAL A 40 -6.77 -3.28 6.63
N ILE A 41 -7.86 -2.50 6.61
CA ILE A 41 -7.82 -1.07 6.91
C ILE A 41 -7.40 -0.81 8.38
N GLU A 42 -7.84 -1.64 9.32
CA GLU A 42 -7.39 -1.57 10.72
C GLU A 42 -5.90 -1.88 10.87
N VAL A 43 -5.39 -2.87 10.13
CA VAL A 43 -3.95 -3.18 10.07
C VAL A 43 -3.18 -1.97 9.54
N PHE A 44 -3.60 -1.35 8.42
CA PHE A 44 -2.94 -0.16 7.91
C PHE A 44 -3.00 1.02 8.88
N ARG A 45 -4.14 1.24 9.56
CA ARG A 45 -4.23 2.26 10.62
C ARG A 45 -3.28 1.97 11.77
N LYS A 46 -3.10 0.70 12.14
CA LYS A 46 -2.12 0.30 13.16
C LYS A 46 -0.70 0.60 12.70
N ILE A 47 -0.36 0.26 11.45
CA ILE A 47 0.95 0.55 10.85
C ILE A 47 1.23 2.06 10.86
N ALA A 48 0.25 2.88 10.47
CA ALA A 48 0.37 4.34 10.52
C ALA A 48 0.67 4.83 11.94
N LYS A 49 -0.08 4.36 12.94
CA LYS A 49 0.15 4.72 14.36
C LYS A 49 1.54 4.32 14.84
N ASP A 50 1.96 3.10 14.53
CA ASP A 50 3.27 2.59 14.93
C ASP A 50 4.40 3.36 14.22
N TYR A 51 4.18 3.79 12.97
CA TYR A 51 5.12 4.60 12.20
C TYR A 51 5.28 6.00 12.77
N LEU A 52 4.16 6.65 13.07
CA LEU A 52 4.12 7.96 13.70
C LEU A 52 4.71 7.98 15.13
N ALA A 53 4.95 6.81 15.74
CA ALA A 53 5.68 6.71 17.00
C ALA A 53 7.21 6.79 16.84
N THR A 54 7.72 6.55 15.63
CA THR A 54 9.16 6.63 15.31
C THR A 54 9.62 8.07 15.10
N ASP A 55 10.93 8.33 15.18
CA ASP A 55 11.50 9.66 14.93
C ASP A 55 11.32 10.10 13.47
N GLU A 56 11.29 9.15 12.52
CA GLU A 56 11.00 9.41 11.11
C GLU A 56 9.55 9.86 10.94
N GLY A 57 8.59 9.06 11.43
CA GLY A 57 7.16 9.40 11.33
C GLY A 57 6.74 10.63 12.13
N LYS A 58 7.34 10.90 13.28
CA LYS A 58 7.08 12.15 14.04
C LYS A 58 7.47 13.39 13.24
N ARG A 59 8.63 13.37 12.57
CA ARG A 59 9.07 14.47 11.71
C ARG A 59 8.13 14.67 10.54
N GLU A 60 7.69 13.59 9.89
CA GLU A 60 6.69 13.68 8.81
C GLU A 60 5.38 14.28 9.28
N LEU A 61 4.90 13.90 10.47
CA LEU A 61 3.70 14.47 11.08
C LEU A 61 3.84 15.97 11.38
N GLU A 62 5.02 16.41 11.82
CA GLU A 62 5.32 17.82 12.02
C GLU A 62 5.30 18.58 10.68
N TYR A 63 5.89 18.01 9.62
CA TYR A 63 5.88 18.60 8.28
C TYR A 63 4.46 18.70 7.68
N SER A 64 3.59 17.75 8.00
CA SER A 64 2.20 17.74 7.54
C SER A 64 1.24 18.52 8.45
N CYS A 65 1.76 19.41 9.32
CA CYS A 65 0.99 20.22 10.25
C CYS A 65 0.09 19.40 11.20
N GLY A 66 0.53 18.20 11.58
CA GLY A 66 -0.20 17.30 12.47
C GLY A 66 -1.25 16.43 11.77
N CYS A 67 -1.36 16.50 10.45
CA CYS A 67 -2.33 15.74 9.66
C CYS A 67 -1.64 14.58 8.92
N PHE A 68 -1.99 13.33 9.23
CA PHE A 68 -1.48 12.16 8.49
C PHE A 68 -2.63 11.40 7.86
N ASN A 69 -2.75 11.48 6.55
CA ASN A 69 -3.84 10.89 5.76
C ASN A 69 -3.35 9.69 4.92
N TRP A 70 -4.22 9.16 4.06
CA TRP A 70 -3.89 8.00 3.22
C TRP A 70 -2.87 8.29 2.11
N ASN A 71 -2.70 9.56 1.70
CA ASN A 71 -1.64 9.97 0.80
C ASN A 71 -0.28 9.99 1.51
N ASP A 72 -0.26 10.40 2.78
CA ASP A 72 0.95 10.31 3.61
C ASP A 72 1.32 8.86 3.92
N PHE A 73 0.33 7.98 4.11
CA PHE A 73 0.54 6.54 4.30
C PHE A 73 1.35 5.91 3.15
N ALA A 74 1.14 6.37 1.90
CA ALA A 74 1.89 5.88 0.75
C ALA A 74 3.40 6.18 0.83
N ASN A 75 3.82 7.14 1.66
CA ASN A 75 5.22 7.48 1.88
C ASN A 75 5.90 6.62 2.96
N ILE A 76 5.15 5.77 3.68
CA ILE A 76 5.74 4.88 4.69
C ILE A 76 6.78 3.97 4.00
N PRO A 77 8.04 3.96 4.47
CA PRO A 77 9.10 3.17 3.83
C PRO A 77 8.74 1.69 3.75
N GLU A 78 9.02 1.04 2.63
CA GLU A 78 8.75 -0.40 2.44
C GLU A 78 9.39 -1.27 3.54
N LYS A 79 10.62 -0.91 3.97
CA LYS A 79 11.30 -1.55 5.12
C LYS A 79 10.44 -1.59 6.40
N PHE A 80 9.55 -0.61 6.57
CA PHE A 80 8.66 -0.51 7.72
C PHE A 80 7.44 -1.41 7.55
N LEU A 81 6.84 -1.43 6.35
CA LEU A 81 5.73 -2.31 5.97
C LEU A 81 6.11 -3.78 6.07
N ASN A 82 7.34 -4.12 5.67
CA ASN A 82 7.89 -5.48 5.72
C ASN A 82 7.83 -6.12 7.11
N ARG A 83 7.85 -5.32 8.19
CA ARG A 83 7.74 -5.80 9.58
C ARG A 83 6.37 -6.39 9.91
N TYR A 84 5.37 -6.11 9.08
CA TYR A 84 4.01 -6.64 9.15
C TYR A 84 3.75 -7.72 8.10
N GLY A 85 4.78 -8.16 7.36
CA GLY A 85 4.62 -9.09 6.24
C GLY A 85 3.95 -8.46 5.01
N ILE A 86 3.92 -7.12 4.94
CA ILE A 86 3.30 -6.37 3.84
C ILE A 86 4.39 -5.82 2.93
N ARG A 87 4.21 -5.97 1.62
CA ARG A 87 5.07 -5.36 0.60
C ARG A 87 4.25 -4.53 -0.36
N SER A 88 4.79 -3.40 -0.77
CA SER A 88 4.23 -2.64 -1.89
C SER A 88 4.50 -3.41 -3.18
N VAL A 89 3.45 -3.67 -3.94
CA VAL A 89 3.59 -4.21 -5.29
C VAL A 89 3.67 -3.02 -6.23
N PRO A 90 4.77 -2.85 -6.97
CA PRO A 90 4.81 -1.81 -7.99
C PRO A 90 3.68 -2.11 -8.98
N ILE A 91 2.82 -1.11 -9.19
CA ILE A 91 1.88 -1.14 -10.31
C ILE A 91 2.74 -0.99 -11.55
N VAL A 92 3.21 -2.13 -12.07
CA VAL A 92 3.94 -2.15 -13.33
C VAL A 92 3.02 -1.55 -14.39
N SER A 93 3.56 -0.49 -14.97
CA SER A 93 2.93 0.42 -15.91
C SER A 93 2.32 -0.27 -17.14
N ARG A 94 1.53 0.52 -17.88
CA ARG A 94 0.77 0.26 -19.12
C ARG A 94 1.59 -0.26 -20.33
N PHE A 95 2.87 -0.58 -20.15
CA PHE A 95 3.71 -1.26 -21.15
C PHE A 95 4.35 -2.48 -20.49
N TYR A 96 4.02 -3.64 -21.04
CA TYR A 96 4.55 -4.94 -20.67
C TYR A 96 4.96 -5.70 -21.93
N THR A 97 5.81 -6.71 -21.78
CA THR A 97 6.14 -7.66 -22.85
C THR A 97 5.78 -9.06 -22.38
N GLU A 98 4.79 -9.66 -23.02
CA GLU A 98 4.47 -11.08 -22.89
C GLU A 98 5.44 -11.90 -23.74
N VAL A 99 5.92 -13.00 -23.17
CA VAL A 99 6.76 -14.01 -23.82
C VAL A 99 6.15 -15.38 -23.53
N ASP A 100 6.24 -16.34 -24.46
CA ASP A 100 5.72 -17.69 -24.23
C ASP A 100 6.66 -18.45 -23.28
N ALA A 101 6.10 -19.02 -22.22
CA ALA A 101 6.85 -19.80 -21.25
C ALA A 101 7.49 -21.07 -21.85
N ASN A 102 7.00 -21.52 -23.01
CA ASN A 102 7.54 -22.65 -23.76
C ASN A 102 8.29 -22.20 -25.03
N GLU A 103 8.54 -20.91 -25.21
CA GLU A 103 9.34 -20.40 -26.33
C GLU A 103 10.76 -20.96 -26.24
N GLU A 104 11.18 -21.71 -27.26
CA GLU A 104 12.57 -22.12 -27.39
C GLU A 104 13.35 -20.99 -28.05
N LEU A 105 14.36 -20.47 -27.36
CA LEU A 105 15.01 -19.20 -27.70
C LEU A 105 16.12 -19.34 -28.75
N VAL A 106 16.31 -20.54 -29.31
CA VAL A 106 17.29 -20.88 -30.36
C VAL A 106 16.79 -22.01 -31.25
#